data_AF-A0A7I7U2C3-F1
#
_entry.id   AF-A0A7I7U2C3-F1
#
_cell.length_a   1.000
_cell.length_b   1.000
_cell.length_c   1.000
_cell.angle_alpha   90.00
_cell.angle_beta   90.00
_cell.angle_gamma   90.00
#
_symmetry.space_group_name_H-M   'P 1'
#
loop_
_entity.id
_entity.type
_entity.pdbx_description
1 polymer ?
#
loop_
_entity_poly.entity_id
_entity_poly.type
_entity_poly.pdbx_seq_one_letter_code
_entity_poly.pdbx_strand_id
1 'polypeptide(L)'
;MNIPLLNRKSAPKVTASVPVTGSVNLEEHHEESRQAQRRADKWMIAGAALMGMWAPGLIGLPIFMRGVWLQRQALRAGLSVRPMIVTLIGYLVLIDGMLNSLGWALDLVANHTLINRVLMVGWGAMFDAGYFWHYNEAWIGGAAAPGEKSMVFGMILTVFAMRCAAAIGFLQMKRWGHQWMIITCWMGVLIWCLYVFNMTMYADVRYAGVVFPVIGWWLYDIFYITPFLAIPYLHTVNREIFSD
;
A
#
# COMPACT_ATOMS: atom_id res chain seq x y z
N MET A 1 -0.53 27.70 -89.76
CA MET A 1 -0.54 26.24 -89.56
C MET A 1 -1.58 25.95 -88.48
N ASN A 2 -2.54 25.09 -88.76
CA ASN A 2 -3.77 24.87 -87.98
C ASN A 2 -3.78 23.41 -87.45
N ILE A 3 -4.71 23.12 -86.52
CA ILE A 3 -5.20 21.80 -86.04
C ILE A 3 -4.36 21.12 -84.91
N PRO A 4 -4.95 20.38 -83.94
CA PRO A 4 -5.86 20.81 -82.85
C PRO A 4 -5.57 20.15 -81.46
N LEU A 5 -6.31 20.61 -80.44
CA LEU A 5 -6.44 20.06 -79.08
C LEU A 5 -7.04 18.64 -79.04
N LEU A 6 -6.48 17.76 -78.20
CA LEU A 6 -7.05 16.45 -77.86
C LEU A 6 -7.37 16.36 -76.36
N ASN A 7 -8.67 16.27 -76.12
CA ASN A 7 -9.38 16.21 -74.86
C ASN A 7 -9.21 14.82 -74.21
N ARG A 8 -8.58 14.71 -73.03
CA ARG A 8 -8.49 13.44 -72.28
C ARG A 8 -9.26 13.52 -70.96
N LYS A 9 -10.53 13.15 -71.09
CA LYS A 9 -11.53 12.65 -70.13
C LYS A 9 -11.08 12.49 -68.68
N SER A 10 -11.77 13.24 -67.82
CA SER A 10 -11.87 13.08 -66.37
C SER A 10 -12.44 11.70 -66.01
N ALA A 11 -11.67 10.88 -65.32
CA ALA A 11 -12.15 9.64 -64.70
C ALA A 11 -12.84 9.97 -63.36
N PRO A 12 -13.98 9.33 -63.03
CA PRO A 12 -14.64 9.54 -61.74
C PRO A 12 -13.77 9.00 -60.61
N LYS A 13 -13.51 9.86 -59.63
CA LYS A 13 -12.79 9.56 -58.39
C LYS A 13 -13.70 8.63 -57.56
N VAL A 14 -13.47 7.33 -57.65
CA VAL A 14 -14.06 6.35 -56.74
C VAL A 14 -13.56 6.70 -55.34
N THR A 15 -14.41 7.31 -54.52
CA THR A 15 -14.22 7.46 -53.09
C THR A 15 -14.23 6.06 -52.49
N ALA A 16 -13.05 5.44 -52.41
CA ALA A 16 -12.83 4.32 -51.53
C ALA A 16 -13.12 4.81 -50.10
N SER A 17 -14.25 4.40 -49.54
CA SER A 17 -14.49 4.47 -48.11
C SER A 17 -13.41 3.63 -47.44
N VAL A 18 -12.40 4.30 -46.89
CA VAL A 18 -11.41 3.69 -45.99
C VAL A 18 -12.20 3.03 -44.86
N PRO A 19 -12.12 1.71 -44.67
CA PRO A 19 -12.76 1.08 -43.53
C PRO A 19 -12.10 1.64 -42.27
N VAL A 20 -12.90 2.16 -41.36
CA VAL A 20 -12.48 2.59 -40.03
C VAL A 20 -12.08 1.34 -39.24
N THR A 21 -10.86 0.85 -39.46
CA THR A 21 -10.25 -0.29 -38.75
C THR A 21 -9.49 0.14 -37.49
N GLY A 22 -9.71 1.35 -36.99
CA GLY A 22 -8.93 1.94 -35.90
C GLY A 22 -9.49 1.77 -34.49
N SER A 23 -10.80 1.49 -34.32
CA SER A 23 -11.41 1.46 -32.98
C SER A 23 -11.25 0.12 -32.27
N VAL A 24 -11.16 -0.99 -33.00
CA VAL A 24 -11.11 -2.34 -32.41
C VAL A 24 -9.77 -2.62 -31.70
N ASN A 25 -8.67 -2.00 -32.12
CA ASN A 25 -7.33 -2.26 -31.58
C ASN A 25 -7.03 -1.47 -30.28
N LEU A 26 -7.57 -0.24 -30.13
CA LEU A 26 -7.31 0.59 -28.96
C LEU A 26 -8.08 0.12 -27.71
N GLU A 27 -9.36 -0.24 -27.89
CA GLU A 27 -10.17 -0.77 -26.79
C GLU A 27 -9.64 -2.11 -26.29
N GLU A 28 -9.20 -2.98 -27.20
CA GLU A 28 -8.55 -4.24 -26.89
C GLU A 28 -7.25 -4.03 -26.10
N HIS A 29 -6.38 -3.11 -26.55
CA HIS A 29 -5.14 -2.76 -25.83
C HIS A 29 -5.41 -2.21 -24.42
N HIS A 30 -6.45 -1.38 -24.25
CA HIS A 30 -6.85 -0.86 -22.94
C HIS A 30 -7.38 -1.95 -22.01
N GLU A 31 -8.15 -2.92 -22.53
CA GLU A 31 -8.66 -4.03 -21.75
C GLU A 31 -7.54 -5.01 -21.37
N GLU A 32 -6.65 -5.35 -22.29
CA GLU A 32 -5.45 -6.16 -22.00
C GLU A 32 -4.58 -5.51 -20.93
N SER A 33 -4.35 -4.20 -21.04
CA SER A 33 -3.60 -3.42 -20.06
C SER A 33 -4.24 -3.47 -18.68
N ARG A 34 -5.57 -3.32 -18.62
CA ARG A 34 -6.35 -3.39 -17.38
C ARG A 34 -6.30 -4.77 -16.74
N GLN A 35 -6.40 -5.83 -17.54
CA GLN A 35 -6.33 -7.21 -17.07
C GLN A 35 -4.92 -7.56 -16.55
N ALA A 36 -3.88 -7.16 -17.28
CA ALA A 36 -2.49 -7.36 -16.86
C ALA A 36 -2.20 -6.66 -15.52
N GLN A 37 -2.66 -5.41 -15.36
CA GLN A 37 -2.52 -4.67 -14.12
C GLN A 37 -3.28 -5.31 -12.96
N ARG A 38 -4.55 -5.70 -13.17
CA ARG A 38 -5.35 -6.41 -12.14
C ARG A 38 -4.71 -7.74 -11.72
N ARG A 39 -4.14 -8.48 -12.68
CA ARG A 39 -3.44 -9.73 -12.39
C ARG A 39 -2.23 -9.48 -11.51
N ALA A 40 -1.39 -8.50 -11.85
CA ALA A 40 -0.24 -8.13 -11.05
C ALA A 40 -0.64 -7.63 -9.64
N ASP A 41 -1.64 -6.75 -9.56
CA ASP A 41 -2.12 -6.17 -8.31
C ASP A 41 -2.70 -7.24 -7.36
N LYS A 42 -3.35 -8.30 -7.86
CA LYS A 42 -3.80 -9.43 -7.00
C LYS A 42 -2.63 -10.09 -6.26
N TRP A 43 -1.51 -10.32 -6.95
CA TRP A 43 -0.31 -10.90 -6.33
C TRP A 43 0.35 -9.93 -5.37
N MET A 44 0.48 -8.66 -5.75
CA MET A 44 1.12 -7.65 -4.90
C MET A 44 0.28 -7.30 -3.66
N ILE A 45 -1.05 -7.20 -3.77
CA ILE A 45 -1.93 -6.95 -2.61
C ILE A 45 -1.91 -8.15 -1.66
N ALA A 46 -2.02 -9.37 -2.18
CA ALA A 46 -1.93 -10.57 -1.33
C ALA A 46 -0.56 -10.67 -0.64
N GLY A 47 0.53 -10.44 -1.37
CA GLY A 47 1.87 -10.39 -0.81
C GLY A 47 2.04 -9.30 0.24
N ALA A 48 1.52 -8.10 0.00
CA ALA A 48 1.56 -6.98 0.94
C ALA A 48 0.78 -7.27 2.23
N ALA A 49 -0.41 -7.87 2.12
CA ALA A 49 -1.20 -8.29 3.28
C ALA A 49 -0.47 -9.36 4.10
N LEU A 50 0.16 -10.34 3.44
CA LEU A 50 0.97 -11.36 4.11
C LEU A 50 2.23 -10.77 4.77
N MET A 51 2.90 -9.81 4.11
CA MET A 51 4.05 -9.08 4.69
C MET A 51 3.67 -8.21 5.88
N GLY A 52 2.44 -7.69 5.92
CA GLY A 52 1.88 -7.03 7.11
C GLY A 52 1.59 -7.99 8.27
N MET A 53 1.74 -9.31 8.08
CA MET A 53 1.67 -10.27 9.18
C MET A 53 3.07 -10.72 9.57
N TRP A 54 3.29 -10.92 10.88
CA TRP A 54 4.55 -11.35 11.46
C TRP A 54 5.13 -12.63 10.83
N ALA A 55 4.63 -13.81 11.23
CA ALA A 55 5.16 -15.09 10.76
C ALA A 55 4.92 -15.36 9.26
N PRO A 56 3.76 -15.01 8.67
CA PRO A 56 3.53 -15.16 7.22
C PRO A 56 4.34 -14.20 6.35
N GLY A 57 4.97 -13.17 6.92
CA GLY A 57 5.63 -12.12 6.13
C GLY A 57 6.78 -12.63 5.26
N LEU A 58 7.49 -13.65 5.72
CA LEU A 58 8.53 -14.35 4.95
C LEU A 58 7.99 -14.95 3.64
N ILE A 59 6.73 -15.42 3.65
CA ILE A 59 6.05 -15.98 2.46
C ILE A 59 5.43 -14.86 1.61
N GLY A 60 5.02 -13.76 2.25
CA GLY A 60 4.45 -12.61 1.58
C GLY A 60 5.40 -11.97 0.55
N LEU A 61 6.70 -11.88 0.86
CA LEU A 61 7.68 -11.27 -0.04
C LEU A 61 7.80 -12.00 -1.40
N PRO A 62 8.01 -13.33 -1.47
CA PRO A 62 7.98 -14.07 -2.73
C PRO A 62 6.69 -13.86 -3.55
N ILE A 63 5.52 -13.84 -2.88
CA ILE A 63 4.21 -13.62 -3.51
C ILE A 63 4.14 -12.21 -4.10
N PHE A 64 4.61 -11.20 -3.36
CA PHE A 64 4.72 -9.83 -3.82
C PHE A 64 5.63 -9.71 -5.04
N MET A 65 6.82 -10.31 -4.98
CA MET A 65 7.81 -10.28 -6.06
C MET A 65 7.28 -10.91 -7.35
N ARG A 66 6.44 -11.94 -7.26
CA ARG A 66 5.73 -12.48 -8.43
C ARG A 66 4.83 -11.43 -9.08
N GLY A 67 4.12 -10.62 -8.30
CA GLY A 67 3.31 -9.53 -8.80
C GLY A 67 4.14 -8.44 -9.50
N VAL A 68 5.27 -8.04 -8.90
CA VAL A 68 6.23 -7.10 -9.52
C VAL A 68 6.78 -7.65 -10.84
N TRP A 69 7.09 -8.95 -10.90
CA TRP A 69 7.54 -9.61 -12.12
C TRP A 69 6.47 -9.60 -13.23
N LEU A 70 5.19 -9.80 -12.88
CA LEU A 70 4.08 -9.68 -13.83
C LEU A 70 3.91 -8.24 -14.33
N GLN A 71 4.01 -7.25 -13.45
CA GLN A 71 3.93 -5.84 -13.84
C GLN A 71 5.09 -5.44 -14.77
N ARG A 72 6.31 -5.93 -14.50
CA ARG A 72 7.47 -5.69 -15.38
C ARG A 72 7.30 -6.33 -16.76
N GLN A 73 6.66 -7.49 -16.85
CA GLN A 73 6.34 -8.09 -18.14
C GLN A 73 5.31 -7.27 -18.91
N ALA A 74 4.25 -6.83 -18.25
CA ALA A 74 3.24 -5.96 -18.87
C ALA A 74 3.87 -4.66 -19.42
N LEU A 75 4.76 -4.04 -18.65
CA LEU A 75 5.52 -2.87 -19.10
C LEU A 75 6.39 -3.17 -20.33
N ARG A 76 7.10 -4.30 -20.34
CA ARG A 76 7.93 -4.74 -21.48
C ARG A 76 7.10 -5.06 -22.72
N ALA A 77 5.86 -5.51 -22.54
CA ALA A 77 4.91 -5.77 -23.61
C ALA A 77 4.28 -4.50 -24.19
N GLY A 78 4.61 -3.31 -23.69
CA GLY A 78 4.04 -2.05 -24.16
C GLY A 78 2.60 -1.80 -23.71
N LEU A 79 2.13 -2.52 -22.68
CA LEU A 79 0.82 -2.27 -22.07
C LEU A 79 0.85 -1.00 -21.23
N SER A 80 -0.27 -0.28 -21.17
CA SER A 80 -0.39 0.92 -20.35
C SER A 80 -0.50 0.52 -18.87
N VAL A 81 0.60 0.63 -18.14
CA VAL A 81 0.66 0.32 -16.70
C VAL A 81 0.81 1.58 -15.86
N ARG A 82 0.31 1.51 -14.62
CA ARG A 82 0.51 2.55 -13.60
C ARG A 82 2.01 2.89 -13.41
N PRO A 83 2.37 4.17 -13.22
CA PRO A 83 3.73 4.57 -12.93
C PRO A 83 4.35 3.80 -11.75
N MET A 84 5.63 3.45 -11.88
CA MET A 84 6.33 2.66 -10.85
C MET A 84 6.42 3.38 -9.50
N ILE A 85 6.56 4.70 -9.49
CA ILE A 85 6.61 5.49 -8.25
C ILE A 85 5.28 5.44 -7.49
N VAL A 86 4.14 5.50 -8.19
CA VAL A 86 2.80 5.31 -7.60
C VAL A 86 2.69 3.91 -7.00
N THR A 87 3.18 2.89 -7.73
CA THR A 87 3.21 1.51 -7.24
C THR A 87 4.04 1.39 -5.96
N LEU A 88 5.24 1.98 -5.94
CA LEU A 88 6.13 1.94 -4.77
C LEU A 88 5.50 2.61 -3.55
N ILE A 89 5.03 3.85 -3.69
CA ILE A 89 4.41 4.61 -2.58
C ILE A 89 3.14 3.90 -2.10
N GLY A 90 2.28 3.48 -3.02
CA GLY A 90 1.02 2.82 -2.67
C GLY A 90 1.23 1.51 -1.92
N TYR A 91 2.18 0.66 -2.36
CA TYR A 91 2.46 -0.59 -1.66
C TYR A 91 3.23 -0.41 -0.36
N LEU A 92 4.13 0.58 -0.27
CA LEU A 92 4.83 0.91 0.96
C LEU A 92 3.82 1.36 2.05
N VAL A 93 2.88 2.23 1.69
CA VAL A 93 1.78 2.64 2.59
C VAL A 93 0.83 1.49 2.90
N LEU A 94 0.53 0.61 1.92
CA LEU A 94 -0.33 -0.55 2.13
C LEU A 94 0.30 -1.55 3.11
N ILE A 95 1.59 -1.86 2.96
CA ILE A 95 2.30 -2.78 3.86
C ILE A 95 2.29 -2.23 5.29
N ASP A 96 2.62 -0.95 5.46
CA ASP A 96 2.55 -0.25 6.74
C ASP A 96 1.14 -0.30 7.37
N GLY A 97 0.11 0.00 6.58
CA GLY A 97 -1.27 -0.11 7.03
C GLY A 97 -1.67 -1.53 7.43
N MET A 98 -1.23 -2.54 6.66
CA MET A 98 -1.50 -3.95 6.95
C MET A 98 -0.75 -4.41 8.19
N LEU A 99 0.49 -3.95 8.38
CA LEU A 99 1.30 -4.28 9.54
C LEU A 99 0.64 -3.79 10.82
N ASN A 100 0.26 -2.52 10.87
CA ASN A 100 -0.43 -1.97 12.03
C ASN A 100 -1.84 -2.54 12.21
N SER A 101 -2.58 -2.81 11.13
CA SER A 101 -3.91 -3.40 11.24
C SER A 101 -3.84 -4.83 11.78
N LEU A 102 -3.04 -5.69 11.15
CA LEU A 102 -3.00 -7.12 11.44
C LEU A 102 -2.14 -7.42 12.67
N GLY A 103 -1.02 -6.73 12.85
CA GLY A 103 -0.15 -6.84 14.02
C GLY A 103 -0.90 -6.46 15.30
N TRP A 104 -1.50 -5.27 15.35
CA TRP A 104 -2.29 -4.88 16.52
C TRP A 104 -3.62 -5.64 16.64
N ALA A 105 -4.19 -6.17 15.54
CA ALA A 105 -5.36 -7.05 15.65
C ALA A 105 -5.06 -8.36 16.37
N LEU A 106 -3.81 -8.87 16.31
CA LEU A 106 -3.41 -10.04 17.10
C LEU A 106 -3.45 -9.74 18.60
N ASP A 107 -3.03 -8.53 19.02
CA ASP A 107 -3.17 -8.07 20.41
C ASP A 107 -4.64 -7.83 20.80
N LEU A 108 -5.46 -7.33 19.88
CA LEU A 108 -6.85 -7.00 20.19
C LEU A 108 -7.75 -8.23 20.26
N VAL A 109 -7.66 -9.14 19.28
CA VAL A 109 -8.62 -10.24 19.11
C VAL A 109 -8.00 -11.62 19.36
N ALA A 110 -6.71 -11.78 19.07
CA ALA A 110 -6.03 -13.08 19.14
C ALA A 110 -5.09 -13.21 20.35
N ASN A 111 -5.26 -12.39 21.39
CA ASN A 111 -4.31 -12.30 22.52
C ASN A 111 -4.16 -13.58 23.35
N HIS A 112 -5.15 -14.48 23.29
CA HIS A 112 -5.09 -15.79 23.96
C HIS A 112 -4.46 -16.88 23.10
N THR A 113 -4.20 -16.63 21.81
CA THR A 113 -3.63 -17.65 20.92
C THR A 113 -2.17 -17.92 21.26
N LEU A 114 -1.72 -19.16 21.03
CA LEU A 114 -0.31 -19.53 21.19
C LEU A 114 0.59 -18.69 20.27
N ILE A 115 0.12 -18.42 19.05
CA ILE A 115 0.82 -17.58 18.08
C ILE A 115 1.07 -16.19 18.66
N ASN A 116 0.03 -15.50 19.16
CA ASN A 116 0.23 -14.18 19.72
C ASN A 116 1.14 -14.22 20.95
N ARG A 117 0.93 -15.18 21.87
CA ARG A 117 1.78 -15.30 23.06
C ARG A 117 3.25 -15.48 22.73
N VAL A 118 3.60 -16.32 21.75
CA VAL A 118 5.00 -16.52 21.34
C VAL A 118 5.57 -15.25 20.68
N LEU A 119 4.82 -14.65 19.75
CA LEU A 119 5.29 -13.47 19.01
C LEU A 119 5.42 -12.25 19.91
N MET A 120 4.43 -11.97 20.76
CA MET A 120 4.40 -10.81 21.63
C MET A 120 5.40 -10.93 22.79
N VAL A 121 5.61 -12.13 23.32
CA VAL A 121 6.68 -12.38 24.30
C VAL A 121 8.05 -12.20 23.64
N GLY A 122 8.24 -12.73 22.42
CA GLY A 122 9.48 -12.55 21.67
C GLY A 122 9.77 -11.08 21.39
N TRP A 123 8.77 -10.35 20.90
CA TRP A 123 8.84 -8.90 20.68
C TRP A 123 9.16 -8.15 21.97
N GLY A 124 8.42 -8.42 23.04
CA GLY A 124 8.56 -7.70 24.28
C GLY A 124 9.88 -7.96 24.99
N ALA A 125 10.41 -9.17 24.91
CA ALA A 125 11.73 -9.50 25.44
C ALA A 125 12.86 -8.82 24.64
N MET A 126 12.66 -8.64 23.34
CA MET A 126 13.69 -8.12 22.46
C MET A 126 13.73 -6.59 22.43
N PHE A 127 12.56 -5.92 22.43
CA PHE A 127 12.45 -4.51 22.04
C PHE A 127 11.55 -3.64 22.93
N ASP A 128 10.42 -4.16 23.42
CA ASP A 128 9.44 -3.36 24.19
C ASP A 128 8.76 -4.17 25.32
N ALA A 129 9.24 -4.02 26.55
CA ALA A 129 8.70 -4.69 27.72
C ALA A 129 7.27 -4.25 28.07
N GLY A 130 6.73 -3.19 27.46
CA GLY A 130 5.33 -2.80 27.56
C GLY A 130 4.37 -3.92 27.15
N TYR A 131 4.80 -4.82 26.27
CA TYR A 131 3.98 -5.98 25.88
C TYR A 131 3.80 -7.02 26.99
N PHE A 132 4.54 -6.93 28.09
CA PHE A 132 4.31 -7.75 29.29
C PHE A 132 3.46 -7.06 30.35
N TRP A 133 3.33 -5.73 30.27
CA TRP A 133 2.71 -4.92 31.31
C TRP A 133 1.20 -5.19 31.39
N HIS A 134 0.78 -5.76 32.52
CA HIS A 134 -0.61 -6.16 32.81
C HIS A 134 -1.27 -6.94 31.65
N TYR A 135 -0.50 -7.81 30.98
CA TYR A 135 -0.97 -8.54 29.81
C TYR A 135 -2.18 -9.43 30.14
N ASN A 136 -3.27 -9.27 29.38
CA ASN A 136 -4.57 -9.92 29.59
C ASN A 136 -5.26 -9.63 30.93
N GLU A 137 -4.86 -8.60 31.69
CA GLU A 137 -5.56 -8.20 32.91
C GLU A 137 -6.77 -7.30 32.64
N ALA A 138 -6.77 -6.56 31.52
CA ALA A 138 -7.91 -5.76 31.08
C ALA A 138 -9.00 -6.64 30.47
N TRP A 139 -10.26 -6.19 30.55
CA TRP A 139 -11.42 -6.92 30.01
C TRP A 139 -11.34 -7.23 28.51
N ILE A 140 -10.63 -6.40 27.74
CA ILE A 140 -10.45 -6.56 26.30
C ILE A 140 -9.22 -7.41 25.94
N GLY A 141 -8.44 -7.84 26.94
CA GLY A 141 -7.21 -8.62 26.77
C GLY A 141 -6.05 -7.84 26.14
N GLY A 142 -4.96 -8.53 25.82
CA GLY A 142 -3.73 -8.02 25.21
C GLY A 142 -2.83 -7.23 26.17
N ALA A 143 -1.81 -6.56 25.62
CA ALA A 143 -0.93 -5.69 26.36
C ALA A 143 -1.68 -4.45 26.89
N ALA A 144 -1.43 -4.09 28.15
CA ALA A 144 -2.06 -2.97 28.83
C ALA A 144 -1.05 -1.90 29.24
N ALA A 145 0.07 -1.82 28.51
CA ALA A 145 1.01 -0.71 28.67
C ALA A 145 0.28 0.64 28.56
N PRO A 146 0.68 1.65 29.35
CA PRO A 146 0.01 2.94 29.39
C PRO A 146 -0.21 3.51 27.99
N GLY A 147 -1.46 3.85 27.65
CA GLY A 147 -1.84 4.41 26.35
C GLY A 147 -1.84 3.45 25.15
N GLU A 148 -1.10 2.34 25.19
CA GLU A 148 -0.99 1.36 24.09
C GLU A 148 -2.36 0.81 23.71
N LYS A 149 -3.11 0.28 24.69
CA LYS A 149 -4.37 -0.41 24.43
C LYS A 149 -5.42 0.50 23.81
N SER A 150 -5.51 1.75 24.28
CA SER A 150 -6.42 2.75 23.71
C SER A 150 -6.03 3.14 22.28
N MET A 151 -4.73 3.25 21.99
CA MET A 151 -4.24 3.52 20.63
C MET A 151 -4.54 2.33 19.71
N VAL A 152 -4.25 1.10 20.15
CA VAL A 152 -4.57 -0.14 19.44
C VAL A 152 -6.05 -0.20 19.08
N PHE A 153 -6.93 -0.05 20.08
CA PHE A 153 -8.37 -0.11 19.86
C PHE A 153 -8.87 1.01 18.93
N GLY A 154 -8.47 2.25 19.19
CA GLY A 154 -8.94 3.41 18.41
C GLY A 154 -8.42 3.39 16.97
N MET A 155 -7.13 3.14 16.77
CA MET A 155 -6.47 3.35 15.47
C MET A 155 -6.68 2.18 14.50
N ILE A 156 -6.82 0.93 14.98
CA ILE A 156 -7.22 -0.19 14.10
C ILE A 156 -8.61 0.09 13.50
N LEU A 157 -9.57 0.44 14.34
CA LEU A 157 -10.97 0.61 13.95
C LEU A 157 -11.20 1.86 13.09
N THR A 158 -10.26 2.81 13.09
CA THR A 158 -10.40 4.07 12.37
C THR A 158 -9.32 4.22 11.29
N VAL A 159 -8.08 4.50 11.68
CA VAL A 159 -7.05 5.01 10.77
C VAL A 159 -6.44 3.93 9.88
N PHE A 160 -6.09 2.76 10.43
CA PHE A 160 -5.33 1.78 9.65
C PHE A 160 -6.18 1.06 8.58
N ALA A 161 -7.44 0.74 8.89
CA ALA A 161 -8.37 0.21 7.90
C ALA A 161 -8.61 1.22 6.76
N MET A 162 -8.78 2.50 7.12
CA MET A 162 -8.93 3.59 6.15
C MET A 162 -7.66 3.79 5.31
N ARG A 163 -6.47 3.68 5.92
CA ARG A 163 -5.17 3.76 5.25
C ARG A 163 -4.98 2.65 4.23
N CYS A 164 -5.34 1.41 4.57
CA CYS A 164 -5.34 0.28 3.64
C CYS A 164 -6.29 0.52 2.46
N ALA A 165 -7.51 0.97 2.73
CA ALA A 165 -8.49 1.29 1.68
C ALA A 165 -8.01 2.43 0.77
N ALA A 166 -7.45 3.49 1.36
CA ALA A 166 -6.87 4.62 0.62
C ALA A 166 -5.72 4.20 -0.28
N ALA A 167 -4.80 3.35 0.22
CA ALA A 167 -3.69 2.82 -0.55
C ALA A 167 -4.18 1.95 -1.73
N ILE A 168 -5.18 1.10 -1.52
CA ILE A 168 -5.79 0.32 -2.61
C ILE A 168 -6.45 1.24 -3.64
N GLY A 169 -7.22 2.23 -3.22
CA GLY A 169 -7.83 3.21 -4.12
C GLY A 169 -6.79 4.00 -4.92
N PHE A 170 -5.70 4.40 -4.28
CA PHE A 170 -4.58 5.08 -4.91
C PHE A 170 -3.87 4.20 -5.94
N LEU A 171 -3.62 2.94 -5.60
CA LEU A 171 -3.09 1.95 -6.54
C LEU A 171 -4.06 1.77 -7.72
N GLN A 172 -5.36 1.78 -7.51
CA GLN A 172 -6.35 1.76 -8.59
C GLN A 172 -6.42 3.05 -9.43
N MET A 173 -5.51 4.01 -9.21
CA MET A 173 -5.48 5.31 -9.88
C MET A 173 -6.79 6.09 -9.69
N LYS A 174 -7.40 5.97 -8.50
CA LYS A 174 -8.62 6.70 -8.14
C LYS A 174 -8.31 7.97 -7.38
N ARG A 175 -9.02 9.04 -7.73
CA ARG A 175 -8.84 10.38 -7.17
C ARG A 175 -9.21 10.41 -5.69
N TRP A 176 -10.26 9.70 -5.29
CA TRP A 176 -10.61 9.53 -3.87
C TRP A 176 -9.48 8.84 -3.10
N GLY A 177 -8.83 7.84 -3.71
CA GLY A 177 -7.72 7.11 -3.11
C GLY A 177 -6.53 8.04 -2.82
N HIS A 178 -6.15 8.88 -3.78
CA HIS A 178 -5.12 9.91 -3.58
C HIS A 178 -5.44 10.86 -2.43
N GLN A 179 -6.66 11.40 -2.38
CA GLN A 179 -7.08 12.33 -1.31
C GLN A 179 -7.06 11.67 0.07
N TRP A 180 -7.65 10.48 0.19
CA TRP A 180 -7.66 9.75 1.46
C TRP A 180 -6.27 9.30 1.88
N MET A 181 -5.37 9.07 0.93
CA MET A 181 -4.00 8.72 1.26
C MET A 181 -3.22 9.92 1.82
N ILE A 182 -3.49 11.14 1.36
CA ILE A 182 -2.97 12.37 2.01
C ILE A 182 -3.47 12.45 3.45
N ILE A 183 -4.78 12.31 3.66
CA ILE A 183 -5.40 12.41 4.98
C ILE A 183 -4.81 11.35 5.92
N THR A 184 -4.82 10.09 5.51
CA THR A 184 -4.33 8.97 6.34
C THR A 184 -2.82 9.03 6.56
N CYS A 185 -2.03 9.65 5.68
CA CYS A 185 -0.62 9.94 5.97
C CYS A 185 -0.46 11.01 7.04
N TRP A 186 -1.21 12.10 7.00
CA TRP A 186 -1.19 13.08 8.08
C TRP A 186 -1.65 12.50 9.42
N MET A 187 -2.69 11.65 9.40
CA MET A 187 -3.08 10.88 10.59
C MET A 187 -1.93 9.98 11.05
N GLY A 188 -1.24 9.31 10.13
CA GLY A 188 -0.04 8.51 10.43
C GLY A 188 1.07 9.31 11.11
N VAL A 189 1.31 10.56 10.71
CA VAL A 189 2.27 11.45 11.39
C VAL A 189 1.83 11.70 12.84
N LEU A 190 0.55 11.99 13.08
CA LEU A 190 0.02 12.18 14.43
C LEU A 190 0.16 10.91 15.28
N ILE A 191 -0.17 9.74 14.71
CA ILE A 191 -0.02 8.45 15.38
C ILE A 191 1.44 8.21 15.75
N TRP A 192 2.36 8.45 14.82
CA TRP A 192 3.79 8.30 15.06
C TRP A 192 4.23 9.17 16.24
N CYS A 193 3.84 10.46 16.26
CA CYS A 193 4.18 11.37 17.35
C CYS A 193 3.63 10.87 18.69
N LEU A 194 2.37 10.43 18.73
CA LEU A 194 1.76 9.87 19.93
C LEU A 194 2.50 8.62 20.42
N TYR A 195 2.87 7.73 19.50
CA TYR A 195 3.61 6.51 19.82
C TYR A 195 4.97 6.83 20.43
N VAL A 196 5.68 7.83 19.90
CA VAL A 196 6.98 8.24 20.44
C VAL A 196 6.90 8.96 21.77
N PHE A 197 5.88 9.80 21.98
CA PHE A 197 5.64 10.33 23.32
C PHE A 197 5.35 9.18 24.30
N ASN A 198 4.59 8.18 23.88
CA ASN A 198 4.29 7.02 24.73
C ASN A 198 5.56 6.25 25.11
N MET A 199 6.40 5.91 24.12
CA MET A 199 7.67 5.21 24.34
C MET A 199 8.65 6.03 25.20
N THR A 200 8.65 7.35 25.05
CA THR A 200 9.57 8.24 25.79
C THR A 200 9.11 8.48 27.23
N MET A 201 7.82 8.74 27.44
CA MET A 201 7.26 9.04 28.77
C MET A 201 7.28 7.83 29.70
N TYR A 202 7.16 6.62 29.13
CA TYR A 202 7.18 5.36 29.87
C TYR A 202 8.42 4.52 29.55
N ALA A 203 9.54 5.18 29.18
CA ALA A 203 10.77 4.51 28.77
C ALA A 203 11.33 3.57 29.85
N ASP A 204 11.13 3.91 31.12
CA ASP A 204 11.49 3.10 32.29
C ASP A 204 10.76 1.76 32.32
N VAL A 205 9.50 1.74 31.90
CA VAL A 205 8.70 0.51 31.78
C VAL A 205 8.98 -0.20 30.45
N ARG A 206 9.01 0.54 29.35
CA ARG A 206 9.09 0.03 27.97
C ARG A 206 10.45 -0.60 27.65
N TYR A 207 11.54 -0.09 28.22
CA TYR A 207 12.89 -0.61 27.97
C TYR A 207 13.48 -1.40 29.14
N ALA A 208 12.69 -1.68 30.18
CA ALA A 208 13.15 -2.48 31.31
C ALA A 208 13.41 -3.93 30.89
N GLY A 209 14.66 -4.39 31.04
CA GLY A 209 15.02 -5.79 30.88
C GLY A 209 14.94 -6.34 29.45
N VAL A 210 14.81 -5.48 28.44
CA VAL A 210 14.81 -5.88 27.02
C VAL A 210 16.24 -6.03 26.47
N VAL A 211 16.43 -6.91 25.49
CA VAL A 211 17.75 -7.19 24.91
C VAL A 211 18.30 -6.03 24.09
N PHE A 212 17.48 -5.44 23.23
CA PHE A 212 17.85 -4.37 22.32
C PHE A 212 16.90 -3.18 22.52
N PRO A 213 17.17 -2.28 23.49
CA PRO A 213 16.23 -1.22 23.89
C PRO A 213 16.05 -0.18 22.77
N VAL A 214 16.58 1.03 22.93
CA VAL A 214 16.36 2.12 21.96
C VAL A 214 16.80 1.75 20.53
N ILE A 215 17.92 1.02 20.39
CA ILE A 215 18.44 0.62 19.08
C ILE A 215 17.50 -0.36 18.38
N GLY A 216 17.02 -1.37 19.10
CA GLY A 216 16.16 -2.40 18.51
C GLY A 216 14.77 -1.87 18.16
N TRP A 217 14.24 -0.98 19.01
CA TRP A 217 13.04 -0.20 18.72
C TRP A 217 13.19 0.58 17.40
N TRP A 218 14.23 1.42 17.25
CA TRP A 218 14.46 2.17 16.00
C TRP A 218 14.67 1.30 14.76
N LEU A 219 15.36 0.17 14.88
CA LEU A 219 15.61 -0.74 13.76
C LEU A 219 14.30 -1.28 13.16
N TYR A 220 13.26 -1.40 13.98
CA TYR A 220 11.94 -1.81 13.53
C TYR A 220 11.08 -0.60 13.12
N ASP A 221 11.07 0.45 13.94
CA ASP A 221 10.15 1.58 13.74
C ASP A 221 10.50 2.49 12.57
N ILE A 222 11.73 2.40 12.05
CA ILE A 222 12.11 3.11 10.83
C ILE A 222 11.21 2.73 9.64
N PHE A 223 10.60 1.55 9.64
CA PHE A 223 9.68 1.14 8.59
C PHE A 223 8.29 1.79 8.70
N TYR A 224 7.93 2.38 9.85
CA TYR A 224 6.66 3.11 10.05
C TYR A 224 6.74 4.59 9.70
N ILE A 225 7.91 5.11 9.28
CA ILE A 225 8.05 6.50 8.82
C ILE A 225 7.46 6.72 7.41
N THR A 226 6.68 5.76 6.90
CA THR A 226 6.05 5.83 5.58
C THR A 226 5.28 7.13 5.31
N PRO A 227 4.59 7.78 6.28
CA PRO A 227 3.97 9.07 6.02
C PRO A 227 4.98 10.14 5.59
N PHE A 228 6.16 10.16 6.19
CA PHE A 228 7.21 11.14 5.88
C PHE A 228 7.78 10.95 4.45
N LEU A 229 7.74 9.72 3.93
CA LEU A 229 8.11 9.41 2.55
C LEU A 229 6.97 9.70 1.56
N ALA A 230 5.73 9.38 1.93
CA ALA A 230 4.57 9.49 1.05
C ALA A 230 4.09 10.94 0.90
N ILE A 231 4.04 11.73 1.97
CA ILE A 231 3.48 13.09 1.97
C ILE A 231 4.13 13.99 0.90
N PRO A 232 5.47 14.08 0.77
CA PRO A 232 6.09 14.92 -0.25
C PRO A 232 5.68 14.52 -1.68
N TYR A 233 5.64 13.22 -1.96
CA TYR A 233 5.19 12.72 -3.27
C TYR A 233 3.70 13.06 -3.52
N LEU A 234 2.85 12.88 -2.52
CA LEU A 234 1.41 13.09 -2.69
C LEU A 234 1.01 14.55 -2.91
N HIS A 235 1.81 15.50 -2.43
CA HIS A 235 1.57 16.92 -2.66
C HIS A 235 2.21 17.44 -3.95
N THR A 236 3.09 16.67 -4.58
CA THR A 236 3.76 17.05 -5.84
C THR A 236 3.13 16.42 -7.08
N VAL A 237 2.46 15.27 -6.93
CA VAL A 237 1.80 14.59 -8.03
C VAL A 237 0.57 15.37 -8.54
N ASN A 238 0.46 15.56 -9.86
CA ASN A 238 -0.73 16.18 -10.45
C ASN A 238 -1.95 15.26 -10.21
N ARG A 239 -2.99 15.79 -9.56
CA ARG A 239 -4.23 15.07 -9.24
C ARG A 239 -5.03 14.64 -10.49
N GLU A 240 -4.79 15.27 -11.63
CA GLU A 240 -5.49 14.99 -12.89
C GLU A 240 -5.12 13.64 -13.51
N ILE A 241 -3.99 13.04 -13.10
CA ILE A 241 -3.61 11.69 -13.57
C ILE A 241 -4.52 10.61 -12.96
N PHE A 242 -5.30 10.95 -11.93
CA PHE A 242 -6.22 10.04 -11.26
C PHE A 242 -7.63 10.18 -11.84
N SER A 243 -8.23 9.04 -12.16
CA SER A 243 -9.63 8.95 -12.57
C SER A 243 -10.57 9.16 -11.39
N ASP A 244 -11.76 9.72 -11.65
CA ASP A 244 -12.84 9.79 -10.66
C ASP A 244 -13.36 8.38 -10.27
#